data_AF-X1GD00-F1
#
_entry.id   AF-X1GD00-F1
#
_cell.length_a   1.000
_cell.length_b   1.000
_cell.length_c   1.000
_cell.angle_alpha   90.00
_cell.angle_beta   90.00
_cell.angle_gamma   90.00
#
_symmetry.space_group_name_H-M   'P 1'
#
loop_
_entity.id
_entity.type
_entity.pdbx_description
1 polymer ?
#
loop_
_entity_poly.entity_id
_entity_poly.type
_entity_poly.pdbx_seq_one_letter_code
_entity_poly.pdbx_strand_id
1 'polypeptide(L)'
;MTIYVPPALYENEIAQVLDEVRYNYGMLTRKGYIYGLIAIDQDAKIIAIDSRFDRKLNYWDLSSIGAALYGVARQAQDFFETDS
;
A
#
# COMPACT_ATOMS: atom_id res chain seq x y z
N MET A 1 6.20 -10.39 -17.60
CA MET A 1 6.35 -11.26 -16.42
C MET A 1 5.05 -11.25 -15.66
N THR A 2 4.45 -12.41 -15.42
CA THR A 2 3.31 -12.53 -14.50
C THR A 2 3.84 -12.29 -13.10
N ILE A 3 3.35 -11.24 -12.45
CA ILE A 3 3.73 -10.88 -11.09
C ILE A 3 2.92 -11.80 -10.16
N TYR A 4 3.53 -12.89 -9.72
CA TYR A 4 2.94 -13.81 -8.77
C TYR A 4 2.95 -13.16 -7.38
N VAL A 5 1.75 -12.98 -6.80
CA VAL A 5 1.58 -12.54 -5.42
C VAL A 5 1.32 -13.77 -4.54
N PRO A 6 2.12 -14.03 -3.50
CA PRO A 6 1.88 -15.13 -2.58
C PRO A 6 0.50 -15.05 -1.88
N PRO A 7 -0.27 -16.15 -1.79
CA PRO A 7 -1.58 -16.19 -1.12
C PRO A 7 -1.60 -15.60 0.29
N ALA A 8 -0.54 -15.85 1.06
CA ALA A 8 -0.39 -15.33 2.42
C ALA A 8 -0.51 -13.78 2.51
N LEU A 9 -0.24 -13.05 1.42
CA LEU A 9 -0.35 -11.60 1.39
C LEU A 9 -1.79 -11.10 1.16
N TYR A 10 -2.70 -11.91 0.62
CA TYR A 10 -4.10 -11.49 0.35
C TYR A 10 -5.17 -12.35 1.03
N GLU A 11 -4.80 -13.40 1.76
CA GLU A 11 -5.72 -14.28 2.50
C GLU A 11 -5.75 -13.98 4.02
N ASN A 12 -5.04 -12.95 4.47
CA ASN A 12 -4.98 -12.57 5.88
C ASN A 12 -6.05 -11.51 6.27
N GLU A 13 -6.26 -11.31 7.56
CA GLU A 13 -7.28 -10.37 8.09
C GLU A 13 -7.01 -8.91 7.69
N ILE A 14 -5.74 -8.50 7.56
CA ILE A 14 -5.40 -7.14 7.12
C ILE A 14 -5.84 -6.94 5.66
N ALA A 15 -5.67 -7.94 4.80
CA ALA A 15 -6.14 -7.89 3.43
C ALA A 15 -7.66 -7.71 3.33
N GLN A 16 -8.43 -8.31 4.26
CA GLN A 16 -9.89 -8.11 4.33
C GLN A 16 -10.24 -6.65 4.66
N VAL A 17 -9.49 -6.03 5.58
CA VAL A 17 -9.65 -4.60 5.89
C VAL A 17 -9.31 -3.74 4.67
N LEU A 18 -8.24 -4.06 3.93
CA LEU A 18 -7.90 -3.35 2.69
C LEU A 18 -9.01 -3.47 1.64
N ASP A 19 -9.59 -4.65 1.47
CA ASP A 19 -10.72 -4.88 0.57
C ASP A 19 -11.94 -4.02 0.97
N GLU A 20 -12.24 -3.94 2.26
CA GLU A 20 -13.34 -3.10 2.78
C GLU A 20 -13.09 -1.62 2.52
N VAL A 21 -11.87 -1.12 2.78
CA VAL A 21 -11.48 0.27 2.51
C VAL A 21 -11.67 0.60 1.03
N ARG A 22 -11.19 -0.28 0.15
CA ARG A 22 -11.35 -0.10 -1.29
C ARG A 22 -12.82 -0.09 -1.71
N TYR A 23 -13.61 -1.03 -1.19
CA TYR A 23 -15.04 -1.12 -1.50
C TYR A 23 -15.78 0.15 -1.08
N ASN A 24 -15.57 0.60 0.16
CA ASN A 24 -16.18 1.81 0.71
C ASN A 24 -15.77 3.06 -0.08
N TYR A 25 -14.49 3.17 -0.48
CA TYR A 25 -14.03 4.26 -1.34
C TYR A 25 -14.75 4.26 -2.71
N GLY A 26 -14.92 3.09 -3.33
CA GLY A 26 -15.65 2.97 -4.59
C GLY A 26 -17.10 3.41 -4.47
N MET A 27 -17.78 2.99 -3.38
CA MET A 27 -19.16 3.39 -3.07
C MET A 27 -19.30 4.89 -2.86
N LEU A 28 -18.36 5.51 -2.15
CA LEU A 28 -18.37 6.95 -1.86
C LEU A 28 -18.07 7.79 -3.09
N THR A 29 -17.07 7.43 -3.88
CA THR A 29 -16.56 8.30 -4.95
C THR A 29 -17.32 8.15 -6.27
N ARG A 30 -18.05 7.05 -6.50
CA ARG A 30 -18.86 6.73 -7.70
C ARG A 30 -18.13 6.77 -9.06
N LYS A 31 -16.92 7.32 -9.13
CA LYS A 31 -16.08 7.51 -10.31
C LYS A 31 -14.59 7.22 -10.05
N GLY A 32 -14.19 7.00 -8.79
CA GLY A 32 -12.80 6.74 -8.43
C GLY A 32 -12.49 5.25 -8.43
N TYR A 33 -11.40 4.86 -9.09
CA TYR A 33 -10.87 3.50 -9.03
C TYR A 33 -9.57 3.51 -8.22
N ILE A 34 -9.55 2.74 -7.14
CA ILE A 34 -8.29 2.33 -6.50
C ILE A 34 -7.83 1.08 -7.25
N TYR A 35 -6.62 1.16 -7.82
CA TYR A 35 -6.00 0.07 -8.58
C TYR A 35 -5.47 -1.04 -7.66
N GLY A 36 -5.16 -0.70 -6.41
CA GLY A 36 -4.80 -1.65 -5.37
C GLY A 36 -4.40 -0.93 -4.09
N LEU A 37 -4.43 -1.66 -2.99
CA LEU A 37 -3.96 -1.23 -1.68
C LEU A 37 -2.92 -2.22 -1.17
N ILE A 38 -1.86 -1.68 -0.56
CA ILE A 38 -0.78 -2.47 0.04
C ILE A 38 -0.51 -1.90 1.43
N ALA A 39 -0.43 -2.78 2.42
CA ALA A 39 0.12 -2.48 3.72
C ALA A 39 1.58 -2.94 3.78
N ILE A 40 2.48 -2.04 4.14
CA ILE A 40 3.93 -2.28 4.24
C ILE A 40 4.47 -1.76 5.56
N ASP A 41 5.60 -2.28 6.00
CA ASP A 41 6.39 -1.65 7.06
C ASP A 41 7.40 -0.63 6.50
N GLN A 42 8.15 0.00 7.41
CA GLN A 42 9.18 1.00 7.08
C GLN A 42 10.37 0.43 6.29
N ASP A 43 10.56 -0.89 6.29
CA ASP A 43 11.65 -1.59 5.59
C ASP A 43 11.17 -2.15 4.22
N ALA A 44 10.01 -1.69 3.74
CA ALA A 44 9.35 -2.13 2.52
C ALA A 44 8.87 -3.60 2.54
N LYS A 45 8.80 -4.24 3.70
CA LYS A 45 8.23 -5.58 3.81
C LYS A 45 6.73 -5.49 3.65
N ILE A 46 6.21 -6.28 2.72
CA ILE A 46 4.77 -6.34 2.48
C ILE A 46 4.10 -7.20 3.54
N ILE A 47 3.08 -6.61 4.16
CA ILE A 47 2.26 -7.24 5.20
C ILE A 47 0.99 -7.80 4.56
N ALA A 48 0.31 -6.99 3.74
CA ALA A 48 -0.92 -7.39 3.07
C ALA A 48 -1.13 -6.63 1.76
N ILE A 49 -1.88 -7.24 0.85
CA ILE A 49 -2.30 -6.69 -0.44
C ILE A 49 -3.79 -6.98 -0.57
N ASP A 50 -4.57 -6.00 -1.04
CA ASP A 50 -6.00 -6.20 -1.31
C ASP A 50 -6.21 -7.27 -2.39
N SER A 51 -7.28 -8.07 -2.27
CA SER A 51 -7.47 -9.26 -3.11
C SER A 51 -7.64 -8.94 -4.61
N ARG A 52 -7.98 -7.68 -4.90
CA ARG A 52 -8.24 -7.17 -6.25
C ARG A 52 -7.11 -6.27 -6.79
N PHE A 53 -5.93 -6.31 -6.18
CA PHE A 53 -4.76 -5.56 -6.63
C PHE A 53 -4.50 -5.76 -8.13
N ASP A 54 -4.28 -4.67 -8.87
CA ASP A 54 -3.99 -4.72 -10.30
C ASP A 54 -2.66 -5.45 -10.55
N ARG A 55 -2.76 -6.66 -11.09
CA ARG A 55 -1.64 -7.56 -11.36
C ARG A 55 -0.70 -7.06 -12.46
N LYS A 56 -1.02 -5.96 -13.14
CA LYS A 56 -0.10 -5.26 -14.05
C LYS A 56 0.91 -4.39 -13.28
N LEU A 57 0.61 -4.01 -12.05
CA LEU A 57 1.49 -3.22 -11.20
C LEU A 57 2.47 -4.12 -10.46
N ASN A 58 3.72 -3.67 -10.35
CA ASN A 58 4.73 -4.36 -9.55
C ASN A 58 4.59 -3.98 -8.08
N TYR A 59 4.00 -4.88 -7.30
CA TYR A 59 3.77 -4.67 -5.87
C TYR A 59 5.08 -4.53 -5.07
N TRP A 60 6.18 -5.14 -5.53
CA TRP A 60 7.50 -4.96 -4.91
C TRP A 60 8.01 -3.54 -5.09
N ASP A 61 8.02 -3.05 -6.33
CA ASP A 61 8.51 -1.71 -6.64
C ASP A 61 7.68 -0.64 -5.90
N LEU A 62 6.35 -0.81 -5.86
CA LEU A 62 5.46 0.09 -5.13
C LEU A 62 5.73 0.10 -3.63
N SER A 63 6.03 -1.06 -3.05
CA SER A 63 6.38 -1.17 -1.63
C SER A 63 7.70 -0.47 -1.32
N SER A 64 8.72 -0.68 -2.15
CA SER A 64 10.01 0.00 -2.01
C SER A 64 9.90 1.51 -2.14
N ILE A 65 9.12 1.99 -3.12
CA ILE A 65 8.87 3.43 -3.30
C ILE A 65 8.13 4.02 -2.09
N GLY A 66 7.09 3.34 -1.61
CA GLY A 66 6.31 3.80 -0.46
C GLY A 66 7.15 3.96 0.81
N ALA A 67 7.95 2.94 1.14
CA ALA A 67 8.84 2.97 2.30
C ALA A 67 9.92 4.07 2.18
N ALA A 68 10.52 4.22 0.99
CA ALA A 68 11.51 5.26 0.74
C ALA A 68 10.91 6.67 0.89
N LEU A 69 9.72 6.90 0.35
CA LEU A 69 9.01 8.18 0.48
C LEU A 69 8.68 8.49 1.95
N TYR A 70 8.21 7.50 2.70
CA TYR A 70 7.96 7.66 4.13
C TYR A 70 9.24 8.04 4.89
N GLY A 71 10.35 7.36 4.63
CA GLY A 71 11.64 7.66 5.25
C GLY A 71 12.13 9.08 4.96
N VAL A 72 12.03 9.54 3.71
CA VAL A 72 12.41 10.91 3.32
C VAL A 72 11.48 11.94 3.96
N ALA A 73 10.17 11.70 3.95
CA ALA A 73 9.19 12.60 4.56
C ALA A 73 9.41 12.75 6.06
N ARG A 74 9.72 11.65 6.76
CA ARG A 74 10.05 11.66 8.19
C ARG A 74 11.32 12.45 8.48
N GLN A 75 12.38 12.24 7.71
CA GLN A 75 13.62 13.01 7.88
C GLN A 75 13.40 14.51 7.62
N ALA A 76 12.59 14.85 6.61
CA ALA A 76 12.23 16.24 6.35
C ALA A 76 11.44 16.85 7.51
N GLN A 77 10.47 16.11 8.07
CA GLN A 77 9.71 16.53 9.24
C GLN A 77 10.63 16.79 10.44
N ASP A 78 11.51 15.84 10.77
CA ASP A 78 12.47 15.96 11.86
C ASP A 78 13.37 17.20 11.67
N PHE A 79 13.81 17.48 10.44
CA PHE A 79 14.62 18.64 10.11
C PHE A 79 13.88 19.96 10.37
N PHE A 80 12.63 20.09 9.92
CA PHE A 80 11.87 21.35 10.03
C PHE A 80 11.27 21.60 11.42
N GLU A 81 11.01 20.54 12.21
CA GLU A 81 10.44 20.65 13.56
C GLU A 81 11.50 20.83 14.66
N THR A 82 12.76 20.44 14.41
CA THR A 82 13.86 20.60 15.40
C THR A 82 14.24 22.07 15.65
N ASP A 83 13.89 22.98 14.72
CA ASP A 83 14.18 24.42 14.81
C ASP A 83 13.02 25.26 15.41
N SER A 84 11.98 24.63 15.97
CA SER A 84 10.82 25.29 16.60
C SER A 84 10.74 25.20 18.12
#